data_AF-A0A937XR87-F1
#
_entry.id   AF-A0A937XR87-F1
#
_cell.length_a   1.000
_cell.length_b   1.000
_cell.length_c   1.000
_cell.angle_alpha   90.00
_cell.angle_beta   90.00
_cell.angle_gamma   90.00
#
_symmetry.space_group_name_H-M   'P 1'
#
loop_
_entity.id
_entity.type
_entity.pdbx_description
1 polymer ?
#
loop_
_entity_poly.entity_id
_entity_poly.type
_entity_poly.pdbx_seq_one_letter_code
_entity_poly.pdbx_strand_id
1 'polypeptide(L)' 'MRRAGEVTLRAELFIAIGSSLVVEPAASFPRIAKSNGASLVIINREPTPLDELADAVIRRPIGETLNALLGRLGYE' A
#
# COMPACT_ATOMS: atom_id res chain seq x y z
N MET A 1 -13.15 -4.28 10.56
CA MET A 1 -12.37 -3.05 10.84
C MET A 1 -11.39 -3.18 12.01
N ARG A 2 -11.78 -3.67 13.20
CA ARG A 2 -10.87 -3.80 14.36
C ARG A 2 -9.52 -4.49 14.05
N ARG A 3 -9.55 -5.72 13.51
CA ARG A 3 -8.34 -6.47 13.17
C ARG A 3 -7.42 -5.72 12.18
N ALA A 4 -8.00 -5.01 11.21
CA ALA A 4 -7.24 -4.22 10.24
C ALA A 4 -6.50 -3.07 10.95
N GLY A 5 -7.15 -2.37 11.89
CA GLY A 5 -6.50 -1.36 12.71
C GLY A 5 -5.36 -1.93 13.57
N GLU A 6 -5.58 -3.07 14.22
CA GLU A 6 -4.56 -3.73 15.07
C GLU A 6 -3.30 -4.11 14.27
N VAL A 7 -3.45 -4.68 13.07
CA VAL A 7 -2.29 -5.01 12.23
C VAL A 7 -1.65 -3.77 11.62
N THR A 8 -2.44 -2.72 11.32
CA THR A 8 -1.94 -1.43 10.82
C THR A 8 -0.97 -0.79 11.82
N LEU A 9 -1.32 -0.79 13.11
CA LEU A 9 -0.48 -0.24 14.18
C LEU A 9 0.78 -1.05 14.49
N ARG A 10 0.94 -2.24 13.90
CA ARG A 10 2.11 -3.11 14.07
C ARG A 10 2.91 -3.28 12.78
N ALA A 11 2.44 -2.69 11.68
CA ALA A 11 3.07 -2.83 10.38
C ALA A 11 4.37 -2.02 10.35
N GLU A 12 5.45 -2.64 9.86
CA GLU A 12 6.68 -1.95 9.48
C GLU A 12 6.65 -1.53 8.00
N LEU A 13 5.83 -2.23 7.21
CA LEU A 13 5.57 -1.96 5.80
C LEU A 13 4.06 -2.09 5.54
N PHE A 14 3.49 -1.07 4.91
CA PHE A 14 2.12 -1.05 4.43
C PHE A 14 2.12 -0.91 2.91
N ILE A 15 1.50 -1.85 2.20
CA ILE A 15 1.38 -1.81 0.74
C ILE A 15 -0.09 -1.62 0.36
N ALA A 16 -0.42 -0.47 -0.21
CA ALA A 16 -1.73 -0.23 -0.80
C ALA A 16 -1.69 -0.60 -2.29
N ILE A 17 -2.44 -1.64 -2.67
CA ILE A 17 -2.42 -2.19 -4.03
C ILE A 17 -3.82 -2.06 -4.65
N GLY A 18 -3.93 -1.41 -5.80
CA GLY A 18 -5.17 -1.35 -6.57
C GLY A 18 -6.33 -0.64 -5.90
N SER A 19 -6.03 0.36 -5.07
CA SER A 19 -7.02 1.18 -4.40
C SER A 19 -6.82 2.64 -4.78
N SER A 20 -7.92 3.35 -5.00
CA SER A 20 -7.92 4.80 -5.17
C SER A 20 -7.68 5.56 -3.86
N LEU A 21 -7.80 4.86 -2.71
CA LEU A 21 -7.60 5.41 -1.37
C LEU A 21 -8.51 6.61 -1.06
N VAL A 22 -9.77 6.55 -1.51
CA VAL A 22 -10.79 7.59 -1.25
C VAL A 22 -11.93 7.15 -0.33
N VAL A 23 -12.07 5.83 -0.09
CA VAL A 23 -13.20 5.27 0.67
C VAL A 23 -12.78 5.01 2.12
N GLU A 24 -13.46 5.68 3.05
CA GLU A 24 -13.27 5.47 4.49
C GLU A 24 -14.08 4.29 5.04
N PRO A 25 -13.60 3.60 6.09
CA PRO A 25 -12.38 3.86 6.87
C PRO A 25 -11.10 3.24 6.28
N ALA A 26 -11.18 2.56 5.14
CA ALA A 26 -10.05 1.82 4.59
C ALA A 26 -8.90 2.75 4.15
N ALA A 27 -9.23 3.92 3.58
CA ALA A 27 -8.27 4.94 3.16
C ALA A 27 -7.48 5.55 4.34
N SER A 28 -7.97 5.46 5.57
CA SER A 28 -7.24 5.89 6.76
C SER A 28 -6.08 4.96 7.14
N PHE A 29 -6.14 3.65 6.86
CA PHE A 29 -5.12 2.71 7.33
C PHE A 29 -3.71 2.98 6.80
N PRO A 30 -3.47 3.24 5.50
CA PRO A 30 -2.12 3.57 5.02
C PRO A 30 -1.55 4.82 5.68
N ARG A 31 -2.40 5.84 5.92
CA ARG A 31 -2.03 7.06 6.63
C ARG A 31 -1.65 6.77 8.09
N ILE A 32 -2.47 6.00 8.79
CA ILE A 32 -2.21 5.59 10.18
C ILE A 32 -0.91 4.79 10.27
N ALA A 33 -0.70 3.82 9.37
CA ALA A 33 0.54 3.04 9.33
C ALA A 33 1.76 3.95 9.18
N LYS A 34 1.73 4.89 8.21
CA LYS A 34 2.82 5.83 7.98
C LYS A 34 3.07 6.74 9.19
N SER A 35 2.02 7.28 9.81
CA SER A 35 2.13 8.06 11.05
C SER A 35 2.71 7.26 12.22
N ASN A 36 2.53 5.93 12.20
CA ASN A 36 3.06 5.01 13.19
C ASN A 36 4.46 4.45 12.82
N GLY A 37 5.12 5.05 11.82
CA GLY A 37 6.50 4.71 11.44
C GLY A 37 6.64 3.63 10.37
N ALA A 38 5.54 3.09 9.84
CA ALA A 38 5.62 2.14 8.73
C ALA A 38 6.11 2.82 7.45
N SER A 39 6.85 2.07 6.63
CA SER A 39 7.05 2.44 5.22
C SER A 39 5.74 2.26 4.45
N LEU A 40 5.37 3.21 3.62
CA LEU A 40 4.17 3.17 2.79
C LEU A 40 4.54 3.04 1.31
N VAL A 41 4.08 1.96 0.68
CA VAL A 41 4.21 1.73 -0.77
C VAL A 41 2.82 1.73 -1.40
N ILE A 42 2.64 2.48 -2.48
CA ILE A 42 1.39 2.52 -3.25
C ILE A 42 1.64 1.94 -4.64
N ILE A 43 0.86 0.93 -5.02
CA ILE A 43 0.87 0.33 -6.35
C ILE A 43 -0.50 0.57 -6.98
N ASN A 44 -0.58 1.58 -7.83
CA ASN A 44 -1.81 1.91 -8.54
C ASN A 44 -1.52 2.59 -9.88
N ARG A 45 -2.37 2.37 -10.88
CA ARG A 45 -2.22 3.00 -12.20
C ARG A 45 -2.48 4.50 -12.14
N GLU A 46 -3.44 4.89 -11.32
CA GLU A 46 -3.92 6.26 -11.21
C GLU A 46 -3.39 6.93 -9.94
N PRO A 47 -3.30 8.28 -9.94
CA PRO A 47 -3.07 9.08 -8.74
C PRO A 47 -3.97 8.70 -7.56
N THR A 48 -3.41 8.78 -6.36
CA THR A 48 -4.13 8.64 -5.10
C THR A 48 -3.87 9.86 -4.21
N PRO A 49 -4.78 10.22 -3.30
CA PRO A 49 -4.56 11.33 -2.37
C PRO A 49 -3.38 11.14 -1.41
N LEU A 50 -2.81 9.93 -1.33
CA LEU A 50 -1.73 9.59 -0.41
C LEU A 50 -0.36 9.46 -1.10
N ASP A 51 -0.25 9.77 -2.39
CA ASP A 51 0.99 9.57 -3.14
C ASP A 51 2.17 10.38 -2.57
N GLU A 52 1.93 11.63 -2.16
CA GLU A 52 2.96 12.48 -1.55
C GLU A 52 3.42 11.98 -0.17
N LEU A 53 2.58 11.19 0.51
CA LEU A 53 2.88 10.60 1.81
C LEU A 53 3.68 9.29 1.67
N ALA A 54 3.60 8.63 0.52
CA ALA A 54 4.21 7.33 0.30
C ALA A 54 5.73 7.42 0.12
N ASP A 55 6.45 6.43 0.62
CA ASP A 55 7.89 6.28 0.40
C ASP A 55 8.19 5.80 -1.03
N ALA A 56 7.24 5.09 -1.65
CA ALA A 56 7.31 4.71 -3.05
C ALA A 56 5.92 4.65 -3.69
N VAL A 57 5.82 5.14 -4.93
CA VAL A 57 4.62 5.06 -5.75
C VAL A 57 4.96 4.36 -7.07
N ILE A 58 4.34 3.21 -7.32
CA ILE A 58 4.51 2.42 -8.54
C ILE A 58 3.30 2.62 -9.44
N ARG A 59 3.48 3.40 -10.51
CA ARG A 59 2.46 3.75 -11.51
C ARG A 59 2.34 2.71 -12.63
N ARG A 60 1.91 1.50 -12.29
CA ARG A 60 1.85 0.37 -13.24
C ARG A 60 0.64 -0.54 -12.99
N PRO A 61 0.24 -1.37 -13.97
CA PRO A 61 -0.73 -2.44 -13.74
C PRO A 61 -0.26 -3.39 -12.64
N ILE A 62 -1.17 -3.74 -11.73
CA ILE A 62 -0.86 -4.55 -10.54
C ILE A 62 -0.38 -5.94 -10.93
N GLY A 63 -1.07 -6.59 -11.88
CA GLY A 63 -0.72 -7.96 -12.32
C GLY A 63 0.71 -8.05 -12.84
N GLU A 64 1.11 -7.16 -13.75
CA GLU A 64 2.49 -7.11 -14.25
C GLU A 64 3.51 -6.80 -13.14
N THR A 65 3.16 -5.89 -12.24
CA THR A 65 4.05 -5.47 -11.15
C THR A 65 4.29 -6.62 -10.17
N LEU A 66 3.23 -7.30 -9.76
CA LEU A 66 3.32 -8.43 -8.83
C LEU A 66 3.99 -9.64 -9.48
N ASN A 67 3.69 -9.96 -10.75
CA ASN A 67 4.37 -11.05 -11.45
C ASN A 67 5.89 -10.81 -11.53
N ALA A 68 6.32 -9.59 -11.87
CA ALA A 68 7.74 -9.24 -11.89
C ALA A 68 8.38 -9.30 -10.50
N LEU A 69 7.63 -8.97 -9.44
CA LEU A 69 8.10 -9.09 -8.06
C LEU A 69 8.24 -10.55 -7.64
N LEU A 70 7.24 -11.39 -7.93
CA LEU A 70 7.23 -12.81 -7.61
C LEU A 70 8.41 -13.53 -8.28
N GLY A 71 8.66 -13.28 -9.57
CA GLY A 71 9.81 -13.83 -10.28
C GLY A 71 11.15 -13.42 -9.66
N ARG A 72 11.28 -12.19 -9.14
CA ARG A 72 12.48 -11.75 -8.40
C ARG A 72 12.65 -12.40 -7.03
N LEU A 73 11.53 -12.76 -6.41
CA LEU A 73 11.50 -13.44 -5.10
C LEU A 73 11.61 -14.96 -5.22
N GLY A 74 11.69 -15.50 -6.45
CA GLY A 74 11.78 -16.95 -6.69
C GLY A 74 10.45 -17.68 -6.55
N TYR A 75 9.32 -16.97 -6.65
CA TYR A 75 7.99 -17.56 -6.73
C TYR A 75 7.59 -17.60 -8.22
N GLU A 76 7.56 -18.80 -8.81
CA GLU A 76 7.00 -19.08 -10.13
C GLU A 76 5.51 -19.42 -10.05
#